data_AF-A0A7C7QD44-F1
#
_entry.id   AF-A0A7C7QD44-F1
#
_cell.length_a   1.000
_cell.length_b   1.000
_cell.length_c   1.000
_cell.angle_alpha   90.00
_cell.angle_beta   90.00
_cell.angle_gamma   90.00
#
_symmetry.space_group_name_H-M   'P 1'
#
loop_
_entity.id
_entity.type
_entity.pdbx_description
1 polymer ?
#
loop_
_entity_poly.entity_id
_entity_poly.type
_entity_poly.pdbx_seq_one_letter_code
_entity_poly.pdbx_strand_id
1 'polypeptide(L)' 'MEWAKIQGVIPSHETQYAVKAAMDEALEAKEKNIEKVIVFNSAGHTMLESTGYLELIMDKKLKLP' A
#
# COMPACT_ATOMS: atom_id res chain seq x y z
N MET A 1 0.19 -3.24 -5.31
CA MET A 1 -0.36 -2.72 -6.59
C MET A 1 -1.85 -2.39 -6.52
N GLU A 2 -2.68 -3.12 -5.79
CA GLU A 2 -4.13 -2.84 -5.71
C GLU A 2 -4.45 -1.43 -5.20
N TRP A 3 -3.76 -0.98 -4.15
CA TRP A 3 -3.85 0.38 -3.64
C TRP A 3 -3.65 1.44 -4.73
N ALA A 4 -2.58 1.34 -5.52
CA ALA A 4 -2.28 2.32 -6.56
C ALA A 4 -3.33 2.37 -7.67
N LYS A 5 -3.96 1.24 -7.99
CA LYS A 5 -5.06 1.19 -8.97
C LYS A 5 -6.32 1.90 -8.48
N ILE A 6 -6.56 1.90 -7.16
CA ILE A 6 -7.76 2.47 -6.55
C ILE A 6 -7.55 3.94 -6.18
N GLN A 7 -6.41 4.27 -5.56
CA GLN A 7 -6.11 5.58 -5.00
C GLN A 7 -5.30 6.48 -5.96
N GLY A 8 -4.78 5.92 -7.06
CA GLY A 8 -4.00 6.67 -8.06
C GLY A 8 -2.59 7.06 -7.61
N VAL A 9 -2.15 6.62 -6.43
CA VAL A 9 -0.84 6.94 -5.85
C VAL A 9 -0.05 5.66 -5.59
N ILE A 10 1.20 5.63 -6.04
CA ILE A 10 2.14 4.56 -5.68
C ILE A 10 2.85 4.97 -4.37
N PRO A 11 2.60 4.27 -3.25
CA PRO A 11 3.21 4.60 -1.95
C PRO A 11 4.69 4.26 -1.94
N SER A 12 5.50 5.06 -1.23
CA SER A 12 6.93 4.76 -0.98
C SER A 12 7.11 3.40 -0.32
N HIS A 13 8.33 2.87 -0.36
CA HIS A 13 8.65 1.58 0.28
C HIS A 13 8.22 1.52 1.75
N GLU A 14 8.44 2.59 2.52
CA GLU A 14 8.03 2.67 3.94
C GLU A 14 6.51 2.81 4.08
N THR A 15 5.87 3.59 3.20
CA THR A 15 4.42 3.83 3.22
C THR A 15 3.63 2.55 2.89
N GLN A 16 4.22 1.62 2.13
CA GLN A 16 3.60 0.34 1.80
C GLN A 16 3.24 -0.49 3.03
N TYR A 17 4.06 -0.46 4.09
CA TYR A 17 3.76 -1.16 5.34
C TYR A 17 2.51 -0.60 6.03
N ALA A 18 2.37 0.73 6.06
CA ALA A 18 1.21 1.38 6.65
C ALA A 18 -0.07 1.11 5.83
N VAL A 19 0.02 1.12 4.49
CA VAL A 19 -1.08 0.74 3.60
C VAL A 19 -1.51 -0.70 3.84
N LYS A 20 -0.55 -1.63 3.94
CA LYS A 20 -0.83 -3.05 4.19
C LYS A 20 -1.56 -3.24 5.52
N ALA A 21 -1.05 -2.64 6.60
CA ALA A 21 -1.70 -2.69 7.90
C ALA A 21 -3.12 -2.09 7.87
N ALA A 22 -3.32 -0.96 7.20
CA ALA A 22 -4.64 -0.34 7.07
C ALA A 22 -5.63 -1.22 6.28
N MET A 23 -5.16 -1.91 5.23
CA MET A 23 -5.98 -2.84 4.47
C MET A 23 -6.36 -4.08 5.29
N ASP A 24 -5.42 -4.65 6.04
CA ASP A 24 -5.67 -5.81 6.90
C ASP A 24 -6.71 -5.47 7.99
N GLU A 25 -6.59 -4.29 8.61
CA GLU A 25 -7.56 -3.80 9.59
C GLU A 25 -8.95 -3.53 9.00
N ALA A 26 -9.02 -3.09 7.74
CA ALA A 26 -10.28 -2.91 7.03
C ALA A 26 -10.95 -4.27 6.73
N LEU A 27 -10.16 -5.30 6.39
CA LEU A 27 -10.65 -6.65 6.17
C LEU A 27 -11.18 -7.28 7.47
N GLU A 28 -10.46 -7.10 8.58
CA GLU A 28 -10.93 -7.57 9.89
C GLU A 28 -12.24 -6.87 10.30
N ALA A 29 -12.34 -5.56 10.10
CA ALA A 29 -13.58 -4.81 10.38
C ALA A 29 -14.75 -5.31 9.52
N LYS A 30 -14.48 -5.64 8.26
CA LYS A 30 -15.47 -6.24 7.34
C LYS A 30 -15.93 -7.62 7.83
N GLU A 31 -15.03 -8.49 8.27
CA GLU A 31 -15.37 -9.81 8.83
C GLU A 31 -16.23 -9.70 10.09
N LYS A 32 -15.96 -8.69 10.92
CA LYS A 32 -16.71 -8.41 12.15
C LYS A 32 -18.00 -7.60 11.92
N ASN A 33 -18.26 -7.16 10.69
CA ASN A 33 -19.38 -6.30 10.31
C ASN A 33 -19.47 -5.02 11.18
N ILE A 34 -18.31 -4.38 11.42
CA ILE A 34 -18.21 -3.13 12.16
C ILE A 34 -17.77 -1.98 11.25
N GLU A 35 -18.35 -0.81 11.42
CA GLU A 35 -17.87 0.41 10.79
C GLU A 35 -16.66 0.93 11.58
N LYS A 36 -15.48 0.96 10.93
CA LYS A 36 -14.21 1.37 11.54
C LYS A 36 -13.57 2.46 10.69
N VAL A 37 -13.22 3.58 11.33
CA VAL A 37 -12.39 4.62 10.71
C VAL A 37 -10.92 4.30 10.97
N ILE A 38 -10.15 4.14 9.89
CA ILE A 38 -8.72 3.82 9.96
C ILE A 38 -7.94 5.03 9.43
N VAL A 39 -7.13 5.62 10.29
CA VAL A 39 -6.23 6.72 9.94
C VAL A 39 -4.81 6.20 9.99
N PHE A 40 -4.06 6.40 8.91
CA PHE A 40 -2.64 6.10 8.85
C PHE A 40 -1.89 7.24 8.16
N ASN A 41 -0.59 7.33 8.41
CA ASN A 41 0.24 8.35 7.77
C ASN A 41 0.73 7.86 6.40
N SER A 42 0.48 8.65 5.35
CA SER A 42 1.10 8.44 4.03
C SER A 42 2.35 9.31 3.95
N ALA A 43 3.50 8.72 4.28
CA ALA A 43 4.74 9.46 4.48
C ALA A 43 5.45 9.85 3.16
N GLY A 44 5.18 9.16 2.06
CA GLY A 44 5.83 9.47 0.78
C GLY A 44 5.32 8.67 -0.42
N HIS A 45 5.78 9.08 -1.61
CA HIS A 45 5.46 8.48 -2.90
C HIS A 45 6.75 8.12 -3.68
N THR A 46 6.66 7.18 -4.62
CA THR A 46 7.82 6.58 -5.31
C THR A 46 8.44 7.42 -6.44
N MET A 47 8.18 8.74 -6.50
CA MET A 47 8.59 9.57 -7.66
C MET A 47 10.11 9.68 -7.83
N LEU A 48 10.86 9.60 -6.73
CA LEU A 48 12.32 9.71 -6.70
C LEU A 48 13.01 8.37 -6.40
N GLU A 49 12.25 7.29 -6.27
CA GLU A 49 12.83 5.97 -6.06
C GLU A 49 13.49 5.47 -7.36
N SER A 50 14.53 4.64 -7.23
CA SER A 50 15.32 4.22 -8.38
C SER A 50 14.45 3.50 -9.41
N THR A 51 14.76 3.69 -10.69
CA THR A 51 14.11 2.97 -11.79
C THR A 51 14.14 1.46 -11.58
N GLY A 52 15.21 0.94 -10.97
CA GLY A 52 15.30 -0.48 -10.57
C GLY A 52 14.21 -0.92 -9.59
N TYR A 53 13.75 -0.07 -8.68
CA TYR A 53 12.64 -0.38 -7.77
C TYR A 53 11.28 -0.34 -8.48
N LEU A 54 11.07 0.64 -9.36
CA LEU A 54 9.89 0.69 -10.23
C LEU A 54 9.81 -0.56 -11.12
N GLU A 55 10.92 -0.97 -11.73
CA GLU A 55 11.01 -2.21 -12.51
C GLU A 55 10.72 -3.44 -11.65
N LEU A 56 11.25 -3.51 -10.43
CA LEU A 56 11.03 -4.63 -9.51
C LEU A 56 9.54 -4.81 -9.14
N ILE A 57 8.81 -3.69 -8.96
CA ILE A 57 7.35 -3.67 -8.71
C ILE A 57 6.59 -4.02 -10.00
N MET A 58 6.97 -3.44 -11.13
CA MET A 58 6.26 -3.61 -12.42
C MET A 58 6.45 -5.01 -13.01
N ASP A 59 7.66 -5.56 -12.89
CA ASP A 59 8.08 -6.85 -13.45
C ASP A 59 7.73 -8.03 -12.52
N LYS A 60 6.96 -7.78 -11.45
CA LYS A 60 6.47 -8.76 -10.44
C LYS A 60 7.57 -9.61 -9.78
N LYS A 61 8.83 -9.18 -9.83
CA LYS A 61 9.96 -9.91 -9.24
C LYS A 61 10.05 -9.71 -7.72
N LEU A 62 9.50 -8.62 -7.18
CA LEU A 62 9.25 -8.53 -5.74
C LEU A 62 7.85 -8.99 -5.38
N LYS A 63 7.78 -10.06 -4.57
CA LYS A 63 6.62 -10.28 -3.72
C LYS A 63 6.74 -9.32 -2.54
N LEU A 64 5.94 -8.26 -2.58
CA LEU A 64 5.65 -7.50 -1.38
C LEU A 64 5.02 -8.44 -0.35
N PRO A 65 5.32 -8.28 0.95
CA PRO A 65 4.67 -9.06 2.00
C PRO A 65 3.15 -8.98 1.96
#